data_AF-A0A512N9G5-F1
#
_entry.id   AF-A0A512N9G5-F1
#
_cell.length_a   1.000
_cell.length_b   1.000
_cell.length_c   1.000
_cell.angle_alpha   90.00
_cell.angle_beta   90.00
_cell.angle_gamma   90.00
#
_symmetry.space_group_name_H-M   'P 1'
#
loop_
_entity.id
_entity.type
_entity.pdbx_description
1 polymer ?
#
loop_
_entity_poly.entity_id
_entity_poly.type
_entity_poly.pdbx_seq_one_letter_code
_entity_poly.pdbx_strand_id
1 'polypeptide(L)'
;MAFVNIARNAAALSVAALSIVYAAAGHAQTVDDMSRCRDLYGLYNKYEANGRGSTSAPNVEVAAAFSECQKGNYKLGIANLTKALERQKIPVPDVEAAKAR
;
A
#
# COMPACT_ATOMS: atom_id res chain seq x y z
N MET A 1 -26.25 -46.96 -35.77
CA MET A 1 -25.82 -46.92 -37.18
C MET A 1 -25.15 -45.58 -37.44
N ALA A 2 -23.97 -45.61 -38.09
CA ALA A 2 -23.20 -44.46 -38.61
C ALA A 2 -24.07 -43.54 -39.51
N PHE A 3 -23.74 -42.30 -39.86
CA PHE A 3 -22.53 -41.76 -40.51
C PHE A 3 -22.42 -40.25 -40.21
N VAL A 4 -21.30 -39.78 -39.64
CA VAL A 4 -20.20 -39.05 -40.32
C VAL A 4 -20.65 -37.86 -41.18
N ASN A 5 -20.33 -36.65 -40.70
CA ASN A 5 -19.70 -35.64 -41.55
C ASN A 5 -18.68 -34.84 -40.73
N ILE A 6 -17.45 -35.35 -40.77
CA ILE A 6 -16.23 -34.68 -40.34
C ILE A 6 -15.77 -33.84 -41.53
N ALA A 7 -15.84 -32.51 -41.40
CA ALA A 7 -15.08 -31.64 -42.28
C ALA A 7 -14.60 -30.40 -41.51
N ARG A 8 -13.37 -30.53 -41.01
CA ARG A 8 -12.29 -29.53 -41.07
C ARG A 8 -12.57 -28.23 -40.32
N ASN A 9 -12.05 -28.15 -39.09
CA ASN A 9 -11.29 -27.00 -38.55
C ASN A 9 -10.59 -27.49 -37.28
N ALA A 10 -9.50 -28.23 -37.47
CA ALA A 10 -8.65 -28.72 -36.40
C ALA A 10 -7.69 -27.61 -35.94
N ALA A 11 -8.03 -26.99 -34.82
CA ALA A 11 -7.13 -26.44 -33.81
C ALA A 11 -8.05 -26.03 -32.65
N ALA A 12 -8.60 -26.98 -31.88
CA ALA A 12 -7.96 -27.48 -30.67
C ALA A 12 -7.23 -26.34 -29.91
N LEU A 13 -7.91 -25.79 -28.91
CA LEU A 13 -7.47 -25.86 -27.51
C LEU A 13 -8.54 -25.21 -26.63
N SER A 14 -9.34 -26.08 -26.01
CA SER A 14 -10.17 -25.76 -24.86
C SER A 14 -9.29 -25.27 -23.71
N VAL A 15 -9.55 -24.08 -23.18
CA VAL A 15 -9.17 -23.75 -21.80
C VAL A 15 -10.36 -23.06 -21.15
N ALA A 16 -11.20 -23.88 -20.51
CA ALA A 16 -11.93 -23.42 -19.35
C ALA A 16 -10.89 -23.19 -18.24
N ALA A 17 -10.68 -21.95 -17.83
CA ALA A 17 -9.93 -21.62 -16.63
C ALA A 17 -10.65 -20.49 -15.87
N LEU A 18 -11.47 -20.96 -14.93
CA LEU A 18 -11.68 -20.41 -13.59
C LEU A 18 -10.97 -19.09 -13.27
N SER A 19 -11.74 -18.10 -12.82
CA SER A 19 -11.25 -17.07 -11.90
C SER A 19 -12.39 -16.57 -11.01
N ILE A 20 -12.91 -17.44 -10.16
CA ILE A 20 -13.55 -17.00 -8.91
C ILE A 20 -12.39 -16.76 -7.93
N VAL A 21 -11.98 -15.50 -7.71
CA VAL A 21 -11.54 -15.01 -6.39
C VAL A 21 -11.68 -13.47 -6.38
N TYR A 22 -12.83 -12.95 -5.95
CA TYR A 22 -12.95 -11.56 -5.51
C TYR A 22 -13.29 -11.52 -4.02
N ALA A 23 -12.36 -12.01 -3.20
CA ALA A 23 -12.42 -11.92 -1.75
C ALA A 23 -11.03 -11.69 -1.12
N ALA A 24 -10.11 -11.02 -1.84
CA ALA A 24 -8.78 -10.65 -1.34
C ALA A 24 -8.61 -9.15 -1.07
N ALA A 25 -9.68 -8.34 -1.16
CA ALA A 25 -9.63 -6.90 -0.94
C ALA A 25 -9.20 -6.50 0.48
N GLY A 26 -9.38 -7.39 1.48
CA GLY A 26 -8.94 -7.13 2.85
C GLY A 26 -7.44 -7.31 3.10
N HIS A 27 -6.77 -8.19 2.35
CA HIS A 27 -5.36 -8.53 2.60
C HIS A 27 -4.39 -7.66 1.77
N ALA A 28 -4.79 -7.27 0.56
CA ALA A 28 -4.00 -6.35 -0.25
C ALA A 28 -4.01 -4.92 0.32
N GLN A 29 -5.15 -4.48 0.88
CA GLN A 29 -5.30 -3.13 1.42
C GLN A 29 -4.48 -2.93 2.70
N THR A 30 -4.41 -3.92 3.59
CA THR A 30 -3.63 -3.82 4.84
C THR A 30 -2.12 -3.82 4.62
N VAL A 31 -1.63 -4.58 3.63
CA VAL A 31 -0.20 -4.58 3.26
C VAL A 31 0.20 -3.23 2.65
N ASP A 32 -0.64 -2.68 1.77
CA ASP A 32 -0.45 -1.34 1.17
C ASP A 32 -0.48 -0.24 2.24
N ASP A 33 -1.46 -0.29 3.14
CA ASP A 33 -1.64 0.64 4.26
C ASP A 33 -0.42 0.64 5.21
N MET A 34 0.09 -0.54 5.58
CA MET A 34 1.29 -0.61 6.43
C MET A 34 2.53 -0.12 5.68
N SER A 35 2.63 -0.37 4.38
CA SER A 35 3.71 0.19 3.56
C SER A 35 3.65 1.71 3.58
N ARG A 36 2.47 2.29 3.41
CA ARG A 36 2.25 3.73 3.47
C ARG A 36 2.65 4.32 4.82
N CYS A 37 2.30 3.65 5.93
CA CYS A 37 2.74 4.07 7.26
C CYS A 37 4.28 4.11 7.38
N ARG A 38 4.98 3.10 6.86
CA ARG A 38 6.46 3.05 6.88
C ARG A 38 7.07 4.15 6.02
N ASP A 39 6.50 4.43 4.86
CA ASP A 39 7.00 5.48 3.97
C ASP A 39 6.91 6.86 4.63
N LEU A 40 5.76 7.17 5.23
CA LEU A 40 5.54 8.43 5.95
C LEU A 40 6.46 8.57 7.16
N TYR A 41 6.61 7.51 7.96
CA TYR A 41 7.53 7.49 9.09
C TYR A 41 9.00 7.62 8.65
N GLY A 42 9.37 6.96 7.55
CA GLY A 42 10.70 7.04 6.95
C GLY A 42 11.03 8.44 6.44
N LEU A 43 10.07 9.15 5.85
CA LEU A 43 10.22 10.55 5.44
C LEU A 43 10.51 11.47 6.63
N TYR A 44 9.77 11.28 7.73
CA TYR A 44 10.01 12.02 8.96
C TYR A 44 11.42 11.74 9.49
N ASN A 45 11.82 10.48 9.63
CA ASN A 45 13.16 10.13 10.14
C ASN A 45 14.28 10.70 9.26
N LYS A 46 14.10 10.71 7.93
CA LYS A 46 15.05 11.36 7.01
C LYS A 46 15.10 12.86 7.22
N TYR A 47 13.96 13.51 7.46
CA TYR A 47 13.92 14.94 7.75
C TYR A 47 14.66 15.28 9.05
N GLU A 48 14.43 14.49 10.12
CA GLU A 48 15.12 14.63 11.40
C GLU A 48 16.63 14.42 11.27
N ALA A 49 17.03 13.34 10.56
CA ALA A 49 18.44 13.02 10.33
C ALA A 49 19.19 14.10 9.54
N ASN A 50 18.49 14.87 8.70
CA ASN A 50 19.05 16.01 7.99
C ASN A 50 19.12 17.29 8.84
N GLY A 51 18.86 17.21 10.15
CA GLY A 51 18.97 18.32 11.10
C GLY A 51 17.86 19.37 10.99
N ARG A 52 16.86 19.16 10.13
CA ARG A 52 15.79 20.15 9.88
C ARG A 52 14.66 20.11 10.92
N GLY A 53 14.61 19.10 11.78
CA GLY A 53 13.68 19.04 12.92
C GLY A 53 14.34 18.56 14.21
N SER A 54 15.65 18.80 14.36
CA SER A 54 16.47 18.49 15.54
C SER A 54 16.03 19.25 16.80
N THR A 55 14.79 19.07 17.22
CA THR A 55 14.37 19.13 18.60
C THR A 55 14.97 17.89 19.26
N SER A 56 15.73 18.07 20.33
CA SER A 56 16.44 16.98 21.04
C SER A 56 15.54 15.87 21.61
N ALA A 57 14.24 15.91 21.32
CA ALA A 57 13.23 14.95 21.74
C ALA A 57 12.49 14.39 20.52
N PRO A 58 12.32 13.05 20.42
CA PRO A 58 11.53 12.44 19.35
C PRO A 58 10.11 12.99 19.37
N ASN A 59 9.56 13.33 18.21
CA ASN A 59 8.19 13.82 18.12
C ASN A 59 7.21 12.71 18.54
N VAL A 60 6.68 12.84 19.76
CA VAL A 60 5.77 11.87 20.40
C VAL A 60 4.53 11.62 19.53
N GLU A 61 4.07 12.63 18.79
CA GLU A 61 2.91 12.49 17.91
C GLU A 61 3.20 11.58 16.71
N VAL A 62 4.40 11.71 16.12
CA VAL A 62 4.83 10.84 15.01
C VAL A 62 5.00 9.40 15.48
N ALA A 63 5.60 9.20 16.66
CA ALA A 63 5.75 7.89 17.27
C ALA A 63 4.38 7.24 17.62
N ALA A 64 3.45 8.02 18.18
CA ALA A 64 2.10 7.57 18.48
C ALA A 64 1.32 7.21 17.21
N ALA A 65 1.41 8.02 16.16
CA ALA A 65 0.75 7.74 14.88
C ALA A 65 1.28 6.46 14.21
N PHE A 66 2.59 6.21 14.27
CA PHE A 66 3.18 4.97 13.79
C PHE A 66 2.80 3.76 14.67
N SER A 67 2.61 3.95 15.98
CA SER A 67 2.06 2.94 16.88
C SER A 67 0.63 2.52 16.48
N GLU A 68 -0.21 3.48 16.09
CA GLU A 68 -1.56 3.18 15.58
C GLU A 68 -1.53 2.31 14.31
N CYS A 69 -0.60 2.57 13.39
CA CYS A 69 -0.38 1.69 12.25
C CYS A 69 -0.01 0.26 12.67
N GLN A 70 0.88 0.10 13.65
CA GLN A 70 1.27 -1.23 14.15
C GLN A 70 0.12 -1.99 14.83
N LYS A 71 -0.84 -1.27 15.42
CA LYS A 71 -2.07 -1.86 15.99
C LYS A 71 -3.12 -2.24 14.95
N GLY A 72 -2.89 -1.95 13.66
CA GLY A 72 -3.86 -2.15 12.58
C GLY A 72 -4.82 -0.97 12.36
N ASN A 73 -4.68 0.12 13.12
CA ASN A 73 -5.45 1.35 12.96
C ASN A 73 -4.87 2.23 11.83
N TYR A 74 -4.67 1.64 10.64
CA TYR A 74 -3.92 2.27 9.56
C TYR A 74 -4.51 3.61 9.12
N LYS A 75 -5.83 3.69 8.94
CA LYS A 75 -6.50 4.93 8.52
C LYS A 75 -6.21 6.10 9.47
N LEU A 76 -6.20 5.83 10.79
CA LEU A 76 -5.90 6.81 11.82
C LEU A 76 -4.41 7.15 11.83
N GLY A 77 -3.54 6.13 11.80
CA GLY A 77 -2.09 6.30 11.80
C GLY A 77 -1.58 7.08 10.58
N ILE A 78 -2.03 6.72 9.37
CA ILE A 78 -1.70 7.41 8.11
C ILE A 78 -2.15 8.87 8.16
N ALA A 79 -3.39 9.14 8.60
CA ALA A 79 -3.91 10.50 8.70
C ALA A 79 -3.09 11.36 9.68
N ASN A 80 -2.73 10.80 10.84
CA ASN A 80 -1.96 11.51 11.85
C ASN A 80 -0.49 11.73 11.41
N LEU A 81 0.14 10.72 10.79
CA LEU A 81 1.48 10.85 10.20
C LEU A 81 1.51 11.92 9.12
N THR A 82 0.52 11.93 8.23
CA THR A 82 0.40 12.93 7.15
C THR A 82 0.29 14.33 7.72
N LYS A 83 -0.62 14.55 8.69
CA LYS A 83 -0.74 15.84 9.38
C LYS A 83 0.55 16.27 10.08
N ALA A 84 1.29 15.32 10.66
CA ALA A 84 2.56 15.62 11.32
C ALA A 84 3.66 16.05 10.35
N LEU A 85 3.71 15.46 9.17
CA LEU A 85 4.60 15.86 8.08
C LEU A 85 4.21 17.24 7.54
N GLU A 86 2.91 17.49 7.31
CA GLU A 86 2.38 18.77 6.84
C GLU A 86 2.69 19.93 7.79
N ARG A 87 2.50 19.73 9.11
CA ARG A 87 2.83 20.75 10.13
C ARG A 87 4.31 21.13 10.12
N GLN A 88 5.18 20.18 9.80
CA GLN A 88 6.63 20.39 9.68
C GLN A 88 7.04 20.87 8.27
N LYS A 89 6.07 21.11 7.38
CA LYS A 89 6.28 21.46 5.96
C LYS A 89 7.16 20.44 5.23
N ILE A 90 7.11 19.17 5.64
CA ILE A 90 7.76 18.06 4.97
C ILE A 90 6.84 17.63 3.83
N PRO A 91 7.30 17.68 2.56
CA PRO A 91 6.47 17.29 1.43
C PRO A 91 6.08 15.82 1.53
N VAL A 92 4.78 15.57 1.55
CA VAL A 92 4.21 14.21 1.57
C VAL A 92 4.02 13.76 0.12
N PRO A 93 4.64 12.66 -0.33
CA PRO A 93 4.42 12.16 -1.68
C PRO A 93 2.99 11.63 -1.79
N ASP A 94 2.31 11.97 -2.88
CA ASP A 94 1.02 11.38 -3.22
C ASP A 94 1.13 9.85 -3.29
N VAL A 95 0.01 9.18 -3.04
CA VAL A 95 -0.05 7.71 -2.92
C VAL A 95 0.44 7.04 -4.22
N GLU A 96 0.19 7.67 -5.37
CA GLU A 96 0.72 7.26 -6.68
C GLU A 96 2.23 7.45 -6.84
N ALA A 97 2.81 8.51 -6.27
CA ALA A 97 4.25 8.76 -6.35
C ALA A 97 5.06 7.84 -5.42
N ALA A 98 4.47 7.38 -4.31
CA ALA A 98 5.10 6.42 -3.40
C ALA A 98 5.11 4.99 -3.98
N LYS A 99 4.07 4.61 -4.73
CA LYS A 99 3.93 3.27 -5.33
C LYS A 99 4.81 3.03 -6.56
N ALA A 100 5.33 4.09 -7.18
CA ALA A 100 6.14 4.04 -8.40
C ALA A 100 7.65 3.89 -8.16
N ARG A 101 8.09 3.75 -6.89
CA ARG A 101 9.48 3.55 -6.49
C ARG A 101 9.67 2.15 -5.92
#